data_AF-A0A7V4T6B5-F1
#
_entry.id   AF-A0A7V4T6B5-F1
#
_cell.length_a   1.000
_cell.length_b   1.000
_cell.length_c   1.000
_cell.angle_alpha   90.00
_cell.angle_beta   90.00
_cell.angle_gamma   90.00
#
_symmetry.space_group_name_H-M   'P 1'
#
loop_
_entity.id
_entity.type
_entity.pdbx_description
1 polymer ?
#
loop_
_entity_poly.entity_id
_entity_poly.type
_entity_poly.pdbx_seq_one_letter_code
_entity_poly.pdbx_strand_id
1 'polypeptide(L)'
;MSMELILKNYLNQPKIELGDRAEYVGASDVGQCPRKVVLSKTQPVPYDLQTLIRFERGNLVERIVKNAFDHAGIQYDPQVEIIHPEFNHLKAHLDFMFSRQNEIAVLETKSVSNIPDAPY
;
A
#
# COMPACT_ATOMS: atom_id res chain seq x y z
N MET A 1 29.81 -7.13 -5.95
CA MET A 1 28.55 -6.40 -5.71
C MET A 1 28.20 -6.59 -4.23
N SER A 2 27.94 -5.53 -3.46
CA SER A 2 27.63 -5.67 -2.03
C SER A 2 26.19 -6.17 -1.83
N MET A 3 25.93 -6.88 -0.72
CA MET A 3 24.58 -7.34 -0.35
C MET A 3 23.59 -6.18 -0.29
N GLU A 4 24.00 -5.04 0.27
CA GLU A 4 23.18 -3.83 0.33
C GLU A 4 22.73 -3.36 -1.07
N LEU A 5 23.64 -3.38 -2.05
CA LEU A 5 23.31 -2.94 -3.41
C LEU A 5 22.35 -3.92 -4.10
N ILE A 6 22.54 -5.23 -3.89
CA ILE A 6 21.62 -6.27 -4.39
C ILE A 6 20.21 -6.04 -3.84
N LEU A 7 20.09 -5.83 -2.53
CA LEU A 7 18.80 -5.61 -1.88
C LEU A 7 18.14 -4.31 -2.32
N LYS A 8 18.88 -3.19 -2.39
CA LYS A 8 18.32 -1.91 -2.88
C LYS A 8 17.78 -2.03 -4.30
N ASN A 9 18.52 -2.68 -5.20
CA ASN A 9 18.11 -2.84 -6.59
C ASN A 9 16.84 -3.71 -6.74
N TYR A 10 16.69 -4.73 -5.89
CA TYR A 10 15.50 -5.59 -5.88
C TYR A 10 14.29 -4.89 -5.25
N LEU A 11 14.47 -4.24 -4.09
CA LEU A 11 13.36 -3.64 -3.34
C LEU A 11 12.84 -2.32 -3.93
N ASN A 12 13.64 -1.64 -4.76
CA ASN A 12 13.26 -0.38 -5.39
C ASN A 12 12.59 -0.57 -6.77
N GLN A 13 12.17 -1.79 -7.11
CA GLN A 13 11.43 -2.06 -8.34
C GLN A 13 10.04 -1.40 -8.29
N PRO A 14 9.52 -0.92 -9.43
CA PRO A 14 8.20 -0.31 -9.49
C PRO A 14 7.10 -1.33 -9.16
N LYS A 15 6.09 -0.89 -8.44
CA LYS A 15 4.85 -1.63 -8.19
C LYS A 15 3.84 -1.33 -9.29
N ILE A 16 3.64 -2.29 -10.19
CA ILE A 16 2.81 -2.12 -11.39
C ILE A 16 1.36 -1.79 -11.00
N GLU A 17 0.86 -2.43 -9.94
CA GLU A 17 -0.49 -2.28 -9.41
C GLU A 17 -0.81 -0.87 -8.88
N LEU A 18 0.21 -0.05 -8.62
CA LEU A 18 0.04 1.31 -8.08
C LEU A 18 0.20 2.42 -9.12
N GLY A 19 0.61 2.09 -10.35
CA GLY A 19 0.92 3.08 -11.39
C GLY A 19 1.98 4.10 -10.96
N ASP A 20 1.97 5.29 -11.58
CA ASP A 20 2.82 6.40 -11.15
C ASP A 20 2.19 7.17 -9.98
N ARG A 21 2.76 6.95 -8.79
CA ARG A 21 2.31 7.60 -7.55
C ARG A 21 2.59 9.10 -7.47
N ALA A 22 3.37 9.66 -8.39
CA ALA A 22 3.59 11.10 -8.50
C ALA A 22 2.40 11.83 -9.13
N GLU A 23 1.58 11.12 -9.93
CA GLU A 23 0.49 11.72 -10.72
C GLU A 23 -0.85 11.82 -9.98
N TYR A 24 -0.97 11.21 -8.79
CA TYR A 24 -2.22 11.21 -8.02
C TYR A 24 -1.97 11.33 -6.52
N VAL A 25 -2.99 11.73 -5.75
CA VAL A 25 -3.03 11.68 -4.29
C VAL A 25 -3.74 10.40 -3.87
N GLY A 26 -3.02 9.53 -3.17
CA GLY A 26 -3.53 8.25 -2.69
C GLY A 26 -4.25 8.37 -1.35
N ALA A 27 -5.10 7.40 -1.01
CA ALA A 27 -5.70 7.31 0.33
C ALA A 27 -4.67 7.34 1.47
N SER A 28 -3.48 6.75 1.27
CA SER A 28 -2.37 6.79 2.25
C SER A 28 -1.74 8.17 2.45
N ASP A 29 -1.95 9.09 1.50
CA ASP A 29 -1.49 10.47 1.59
C ASP A 29 -2.46 11.34 2.41
N VAL A 30 -3.73 10.93 2.49
CA VAL A 30 -4.77 11.61 3.27
C VAL A 30 -4.48 11.45 4.76
N GLY A 31 -4.54 12.56 5.50
CA GLY A 31 -4.19 12.61 6.93
C GLY A 31 -2.69 12.76 7.22
N GLN A 32 -1.82 12.72 6.20
CA GLN A 32 -0.42 13.11 6.34
C GLN A 32 -0.24 14.64 6.30
N CYS A 33 0.94 15.11 6.69
CA CYS A 33 1.31 16.52 6.52
C CYS A 33 1.25 16.93 5.03
N PRO A 34 0.45 17.94 4.63
CA PRO A 34 0.30 18.31 3.22
C PRO A 34 1.62 18.68 2.54
N ARG A 35 2.50 19.41 3.24
CA ARG A 35 3.83 19.76 2.71
C ARG A 35 4.66 18.52 2.38
N LYS A 36 4.61 17.49 3.24
CA LYS A 36 5.34 16.24 3.03
C LYS A 36 4.81 15.51 1.79
N VAL A 37 3.49 15.43 1.64
CA VAL A 37 2.85 14.78 0.48
C VAL A 37 3.28 15.48 -0.82
N VAL A 38 3.14 16.80 -0.90
CA VAL A 38 3.53 17.57 -2.09
C VAL A 38 5.01 17.38 -2.44
N LEU A 39 5.91 17.49 -1.46
CA LEU A 39 7.35 17.31 -1.71
C LEU A 39 7.69 15.89 -2.13
N SER A 40 7.05 14.87 -1.55
CA SER A 40 7.32 13.48 -1.91
C SER A 40 6.96 13.15 -3.37
N LYS A 41 6.01 13.89 -3.97
CA LYS A 41 5.59 13.72 -5.36
C LYS A 41 6.36 14.62 -6.34
N THR A 42 6.70 15.84 -5.93
CA THR A 42 7.35 16.84 -6.81
C THR A 42 8.87 16.83 -6.73
N GLN A 43 9.43 16.35 -5.62
CA GLN A 43 10.86 16.30 -5.35
C GLN A 43 11.21 14.97 -4.66
N PRO A 44 11.00 13.82 -5.33
CA PRO A 44 11.21 12.52 -4.73
C PRO A 44 12.69 12.33 -4.37
N VAL A 45 12.93 11.86 -3.15
CA VAL A 45 14.26 11.48 -2.68
C VAL A 45 14.34 9.95 -2.67
N PRO A 46 15.44 9.34 -3.12
CA PRO A 46 15.61 7.88 -3.03
C PRO A 46 15.45 7.37 -1.60
N TYR A 47 14.70 6.28 -1.43
CA TYR A 47 14.55 5.65 -0.13
C TYR A 47 15.84 4.95 0.31
N ASP A 48 16.14 5.03 1.60
CA ASP A 48 17.21 4.22 2.19
C ASP A 48 16.80 2.73 2.29
N LEU A 49 17.80 1.86 2.49
CA LEU A 49 17.55 0.41 2.57
C LEU A 49 16.58 0.07 3.71
N GLN A 50 16.67 0.78 4.85
CA GLN A 50 15.80 0.54 5.99
C GLN A 50 14.32 0.79 5.64
N THR A 51 14.05 1.86 4.90
CA THR A 51 12.70 2.22 4.45
C THR A 51 12.19 1.24 3.40
N LEU A 52 13.03 0.83 2.46
CA LEU A 52 12.69 -0.21 1.49
C LEU A 52 12.33 -1.54 2.16
N ILE A 53 13.10 -1.97 3.16
CA ILE A 53 12.78 -3.18 3.95
C ILE A 53 11.47 -3.02 4.71
N ARG A 54 11.19 -1.83 5.27
CA ARG A 54 9.92 -1.55 5.95
C ARG A 54 8.73 -1.68 5.00
N PHE A 55 8.85 -1.23 3.76
CA PHE A 55 7.81 -1.40 2.75
C PHE A 55 7.60 -2.88 2.40
N GLU A 56 8.67 -3.64 2.19
CA GLU A 56 8.54 -5.08 1.90
C GLU A 56 7.95 -5.86 3.08
N ARG A 57 8.20 -5.44 4.32
CA ARG A 57 7.53 -6.02 5.48
C ARG A 57 6.01 -5.84 5.42
N GLY A 58 5.53 -4.70 4.90
CA GLY A 58 4.10 -4.48 4.61
C GLY A 58 3.57 -5.48 3.59
N ASN A 59 4.25 -5.59 2.44
CA ASN A 59 3.89 -6.53 1.36
C ASN A 59 3.87 -7.99 1.86
N LEU A 60 4.80 -8.35 2.73
CA LEU A 60 4.87 -9.69 3.32
C LEU A 60 3.64 -9.98 4.20
N VAL A 61 3.21 -9.01 5.02
CA VAL A 61 2.01 -9.16 5.86
C VAL A 61 0.76 -9.32 5.00
N GLU A 62 0.60 -8.48 3.97
CA GLU A 62 -0.51 -8.60 3.02
C GLU A 62 -0.53 -9.98 2.36
N ARG A 63 0.63 -10.47 1.89
CA ARG A 63 0.78 -11.81 1.29
C ARG A 63 0.45 -12.95 2.26
N ILE A 64 0.75 -12.80 3.55
CA ILE A 64 0.36 -13.79 4.58
C ILE A 64 -1.16 -13.87 4.69
N VAL A 65 -1.84 -12.72 4.77
CA VAL A 65 -3.31 -12.65 4.83
C VAL A 65 -3.93 -13.23 3.57
N LYS A 66 -3.41 -12.85 2.40
CA LYS A 66 -3.81 -13.39 1.10
C LYS A 66 -3.77 -14.92 1.08
N ASN A 67 -2.64 -15.51 1.47
CA ASN A 67 -2.47 -16.96 1.51
C ASN A 67 -3.44 -17.65 2.47
N ALA A 68 -3.78 -17.01 3.59
CA ALA A 68 -4.77 -17.54 4.53
C ALA A 68 -6.19 -17.55 3.93
N PHE A 69 -6.58 -16.50 3.20
CA PHE A 69 -7.85 -16.46 2.48
C PHE A 69 -7.92 -17.49 1.36
N ASP A 70 -6.86 -17.61 0.58
CA ASP A 70 -6.75 -18.62 -0.49
C ASP A 70 -6.92 -20.04 0.07
N HIS A 71 -6.24 -20.35 1.19
CA HIS A 71 -6.35 -21.64 1.86
C HIS A 71 -7.76 -21.91 2.41
N ALA A 72 -8.43 -20.88 2.93
CA ALA A 72 -9.80 -20.97 3.45
C ALA A 72 -10.88 -20.99 2.36
N GLY A 73 -10.52 -20.81 1.08
CA GLY A 73 -11.46 -20.71 -0.03
C GLY A 73 -12.31 -19.44 -0.02
N ILE A 74 -11.86 -18.39 0.69
CA ILE A 74 -12.57 -17.11 0.78
C ILE A 74 -12.35 -16.35 -0.54
N GLN A 75 -13.44 -15.87 -1.15
CA GLN A 75 -13.38 -15.05 -2.35
C GLN A 75 -13.20 -13.58 -1.98
N TYR A 76 -12.31 -12.89 -2.68
CA TYR A 76 -12.00 -11.47 -2.50
C TYR A 76 -11.37 -10.91 -3.78
N ASP A 77 -11.42 -9.59 -3.93
CA ASP A 77 -10.72 -8.84 -4.97
C ASP A 77 -9.50 -8.16 -4.34
N PRO A 78 -8.26 -8.58 -4.69
CA PRO A 78 -7.04 -7.95 -4.18
C PRO A 78 -6.69 -6.67 -4.93
N GLN A 79 -6.02 -5.73 -4.25
CA GLN A 79 -5.37 -4.57 -4.87
C GLN A 79 -6.32 -3.74 -5.78
N VAL A 80 -7.57 -3.56 -5.34
CA VAL A 80 -8.58 -2.84 -6.12
C VAL A 80 -8.25 -1.35 -6.16
N GLU A 81 -8.05 -0.80 -7.36
CA GLU A 81 -7.95 0.65 -7.56
C GLU A 81 -9.35 1.27 -7.65
N ILE A 82 -9.59 2.30 -6.83
CA ILE A 82 -10.79 3.12 -6.86
C ILE A 82 -10.37 4.56 -7.18
N ILE A 83 -11.08 5.20 -8.10
CA ILE A 83 -10.86 6.58 -8.53
C ILE A 83 -12.06 7.41 -8.08
N HIS A 84 -11.81 8.60 -7.53
CA HIS A 84 -12.90 9.50 -7.14
C HIS A 84 -13.70 9.95 -8.37
N PRO A 85 -15.05 9.89 -8.36
CA PRO A 85 -15.87 10.11 -9.56
C PRO A 85 -15.71 11.51 -10.17
N GLU A 86 -15.45 12.52 -9.35
CA GLU A 86 -15.29 13.92 -9.79
C GLU A 86 -13.82 14.36 -9.88
N PHE A 87 -12.91 13.65 -9.22
CA PHE A 87 -11.51 14.08 -9.05
C PHE A 87 -10.58 12.92 -9.40
N ASN A 88 -10.31 12.74 -10.69
CA ASN A 88 -9.52 11.60 -11.20
C ASN A 88 -8.08 11.50 -10.66
N HIS A 89 -7.55 12.57 -10.05
CA HIS A 89 -6.26 12.61 -9.37
C HIS A 89 -6.34 12.15 -7.90
N LEU A 90 -7.52 11.79 -7.40
CA LEU A 90 -7.69 11.14 -6.10
C LEU A 90 -7.96 9.66 -6.33
N LYS A 91 -7.08 8.82 -5.76
CA LYS A 91 -7.17 7.36 -5.90
C LYS A 91 -7.04 6.66 -4.56
N ALA A 92 -7.59 5.46 -4.45
CA ALA A 92 -7.37 4.54 -3.36
C ALA A 92 -7.01 3.17 -3.92
N HIS A 93 -6.05 2.48 -3.29
CA HIS A 93 -5.74 1.09 -3.57
C HIS A 93 -6.12 0.31 -2.32
N LEU A 94 -7.09 -0.59 -2.44
CA LEU A 94 -7.56 -1.41 -1.34
C LEU A 94 -6.78 -2.72 -1.32
N ASP A 95 -6.24 -3.11 -0.17
CA ASP A 95 -5.55 -4.41 -0.05
C ASP A 95 -6.49 -5.57 -0.41
N PHE A 96 -7.69 -5.60 0.20
CA PHE A 96 -8.71 -6.61 -0.05
C PHE A 96 -10.12 -6.00 -0.04
N MET A 97 -10.91 -6.29 -1.08
CA MET A 97 -12.34 -5.99 -1.14
C MET A 97 -13.15 -7.29 -1.17
N PHE A 98 -14.26 -7.32 -0.45
CA PHE A 98 -15.22 -8.43 -0.45
C PHE A 98 -16.57 -7.89 -0.89
N SER A 99 -17.12 -8.47 -1.96
CA SER A 99 -18.43 -8.10 -2.46
C SER A 99 -19.43 -9.24 -2.22
N ARG A 100 -20.56 -8.91 -1.61
CA ARG A 100 -21.75 -9.76 -1.46
C ARG A 100 -22.96 -9.01 -2.02
N GLN A 101 -24.07 -9.71 -2.19
CA GLN A 101 -25.27 -9.17 -2.86
C GLN A 101 -25.67 -7.76 -2.38
N ASN A 102 -25.59 -7.49 -1.07
CA ASN A 102 -25.99 -6.21 -0.48
C ASN A 102 -24.89 -5.56 0.37
N GLU A 103 -23.64 -6.02 0.31
CA GLU A 103 -22.58 -5.55 1.20
C GLU A 103 -21.23 -5.53 0.49
N ILE A 104 -20.49 -4.44 0.73
CA ILE A 104 -19.07 -4.34 0.38
C ILE A 104 -18.31 -4.19 1.69
N ALA A 105 -17.39 -5.11 1.93
CA ALA A 105 -16.44 -5.01 3.03
C ALA A 105 -15.03 -4.77 2.47
N VAL A 106 -14.24 -3.98 3.20
CA VAL A 106 -12.86 -3.67 2.85
C VAL A 106 -11.97 -4.05 4.03
N LEU A 107 -10.86 -4.72 3.75
CA LEU A 107 -9.83 -5.00 4.74
C LEU A 107 -8.52 -4.37 4.29
N GLU A 108 -7.99 -3.51 5.15
CA GLU A 108 -6.66 -2.92 5.03
C GLU A 108 -5.71 -3.62 6.01
N THR A 109 -4.54 -4.03 5.54
CA THR A 109 -3.53 -4.68 6.37
C THR A 109 -2.46 -3.71 6.81
N LYS A 110 -2.02 -3.84 8.07
CA LYS A 110 -0.94 -3.01 8.61
C LYS A 110 0.10 -3.87 9.30
N SER A 111 1.36 -3.66 8.90
CA SER A 111 2.52 -4.22 9.59
C SER A 111 2.96 -3.30 10.72
N VAL A 112 2.32 -3.45 11.89
CA VAL A 112 2.62 -2.66 13.10
C VAL A 112 3.63 -3.38 13.99
N SER A 113 4.39 -2.61 14.77
CA SER A 113 5.25 -3.18 15.82
C SER A 113 4.46 -3.65 17.03
N ASN A 114 3.35 -2.97 17.35
CA ASN A 114 2.41 -3.29 18.43
C ASN A 114 1.00 -2.87 17.99
N ILE A 115 -0.03 -3.55 18.53
CA ILE A 115 -1.42 -3.11 18.43
C ILE A 115 -1.65 -2.09 19.57
N PRO A 116 -2.16 -0.88 19.29
CA PRO A 116 -2.43 0.09 20.35
C PRO A 116 -3.64 -0.36 21.21
N ASP A 117 -3.61 -0.04 22.51
CA ASP A 117 -4.68 -0.42 23.45
C ASP A 117 -6.03 0.30 23.16
N ALA A 118 -5.99 1.43 22.44
CA ALA A 118 -7.16 2.18 21.99
C ALA A 118 -6.87 2.92 20.67
N PRO A 119 -7.89 3.21 19.83
CA PRO A 119 -7.75 4.06 18.65
C PRO A 119 -7.43 5.52 19.05
N TYR A 120 -6.65 6.20 18.21
CA TYR A 120 -6.22 7.60 18.34
C TYR A 120 -7.18 8.58 17.66
#